data_AF-Q658I5-F1
#
_entry.id   AF-Q658I5-F1
#
_cell.length_a   1.000
_cell.length_b   1.000
_cell.length_c   1.000
_cell.angle_alpha   90.00
_cell.angle_beta   90.00
_cell.angle_gamma   90.00
#
_symmetry.space_group_name_H-M   'P 1'
#
loop_
_entity.id
_entity.type
_entity.pdbx_description
1 polymer ?
#
loop_
_entity_poly.entity_id
_entity_poly.type
_entity_poly.pdbx_seq_one_letter_code
_entity_poly.pdbx_strand_id
1 'polypeptide(L)'
;MGDFNVALVIVAAVVSVLVLLVSVYLLINYQHPDDANQAYFPKLVVVLGITVALLSILMLPADVANRQACRRAIYSGACSLTLPMKTLWLAVYIADAVLVFLVIPFAMFYYEGDQDKSVGKRLTSALLWVAVSAVVCGLILGILYGLVGKVDFTVRHLSSAVETFPNSFTSFSTGQPCISTSPKQCAAYTAPANSQTTWTMRATFPEYVVALATIVGSVLFTIFGGVGIACLPLGLIFSFVRRPKAVITRSQYIKEATELGKKARELKKAAEALHQEEKSGKKGRKWRKNVKALGKELVLLEDDMKALEEMYPQGEQAEATWALTVLGYIGKLLFGAVGLIISIAWVAHIVIYLLIDPPLSSFLNEIFVKLDGVWGLLGTAAFAFFCFYLLIAVIAGEMMLGLKLVFITIHPMKWGGTLMNSFLFNVGLILLCSISVIQFCATAFAYYAQATAAQEIFGHTLQSLRGIKYLYKYNVFQYGFVALAILTLFYYAIFGWRKRKPTGRFQLSN
;
A
#
# COMPACT_ATOMS: atom_id res chain seq x y z
N MET A 1 -6.36 -30.73 -18.77
CA MET A 1 -5.68 -29.50 -18.29
C MET A 1 -4.20 -29.74 -18.47
N GLY A 2 -3.44 -28.82 -19.07
CA GLY A 2 -1.99 -29.01 -19.21
C GLY A 2 -1.29 -29.00 -17.84
N ASP A 3 -0.13 -29.64 -17.71
CA ASP A 3 0.64 -29.71 -16.46
C ASP A 3 0.89 -28.33 -15.85
N PHE A 4 1.06 -27.31 -16.69
CA PHE A 4 1.22 -25.92 -16.27
C PHE A 4 -0.01 -25.39 -15.49
N ASN A 5 -1.22 -25.77 -15.88
CA ASN A 5 -2.45 -25.29 -15.25
C ASN A 5 -2.58 -25.84 -13.82
N VAL A 6 -2.29 -27.13 -13.66
CA VAL A 6 -2.30 -27.78 -12.35
C VAL A 6 -1.21 -27.19 -11.46
N ALA A 7 -0.01 -26.97 -12.00
CA ALA A 7 1.08 -26.34 -11.28
C ALA A 7 0.71 -24.91 -10.81
N LEU A 8 0.09 -24.09 -11.65
CA LEU A 8 -0.30 -22.72 -11.26
C LEU A 8 -1.35 -22.72 -10.15
N VAL A 9 -2.33 -23.63 -10.20
CA VAL A 9 -3.34 -23.77 -9.15
C VAL A 9 -2.71 -24.21 -7.82
N ILE A 10 -1.78 -25.18 -7.86
CA ILE A 10 -1.05 -25.63 -6.67
C ILE A 10 -0.22 -24.48 -6.09
N VAL A 11 0.52 -23.75 -6.92
CA VAL A 11 1.30 -22.59 -6.48
C VAL A 11 0.40 -21.53 -5.87
N ALA A 12 -0.74 -21.20 -6.48
CA ALA A 12 -1.69 -20.24 -5.93
C ALA A 12 -2.23 -20.67 -4.56
N ALA A 13 -2.56 -21.96 -4.38
CA ALA A 13 -3.01 -22.50 -3.10
C ALA A 13 -1.92 -22.45 -2.03
N VAL A 14 -0.71 -22.91 -2.36
CA VAL A 14 0.45 -22.92 -1.44
C VAL A 14 0.82 -21.50 -1.03
N VAL A 15 0.91 -20.58 -1.98
CA VAL A 15 1.21 -19.17 -1.72
C VAL A 15 0.13 -18.54 -0.83
N SER A 16 -1.15 -18.89 -1.04
CA SER A 16 -2.24 -18.40 -0.19
C SER A 16 -2.11 -18.85 1.26
N VAL A 17 -1.75 -20.12 1.49
CA VAL A 17 -1.47 -20.65 2.82
C VAL A 17 -0.25 -19.97 3.44
N LEU A 18 0.83 -19.79 2.68
CA LEU A 18 2.03 -19.10 3.17
C LEU A 18 1.74 -17.65 3.57
N VAL A 19 0.95 -16.92 2.77
CA VAL A 19 0.54 -15.55 3.09
C VAL A 19 -0.29 -15.49 4.37
N LEU A 20 -1.18 -16.46 4.59
CA LEU A 20 -1.94 -16.56 5.83
C LEU A 20 -1.00 -16.80 7.04
N LEU A 21 -0.03 -17.70 6.91
CA LEU A 21 0.96 -17.96 7.97
C LEU A 21 1.82 -16.73 8.25
N VAL A 22 2.26 -16.01 7.22
CA VAL A 22 2.99 -14.73 7.38
C VAL A 22 2.12 -13.69 8.07
N SER A 23 0.83 -13.62 7.74
CA SER A 23 -0.11 -12.68 8.38
C SER A 23 -0.31 -12.99 9.86
N VAL A 24 -0.42 -14.26 10.22
CA VAL A 24 -0.46 -14.71 11.63
C VAL A 24 0.85 -14.38 12.33
N TYR A 25 2.01 -14.62 11.68
CA TYR A 25 3.31 -14.27 12.22
C TYR A 25 3.44 -12.75 12.47
N LEU A 26 3.00 -11.91 11.54
CA LEU A 26 3.00 -10.45 11.69
C LEU A 26 2.11 -10.02 12.86
N LEU A 27 0.91 -10.59 13.01
CA LEU A 27 0.05 -10.31 14.15
C LEU A 27 0.75 -10.64 15.47
N ILE A 28 1.30 -11.86 15.60
CA ILE A 28 1.91 -12.34 16.85
C ILE A 28 3.07 -11.45 17.28
N ASN A 29 3.85 -10.96 16.33
CA ASN A 29 5.04 -10.17 16.60
C ASN A 29 4.77 -8.67 16.77
N TYR A 30 3.70 -8.13 16.20
CA TYR A 30 3.35 -6.71 16.35
C TYR A 30 2.36 -6.43 17.47
N GLN A 31 1.54 -7.41 17.88
CA GLN A 31 0.53 -7.21 18.93
C GLN A 31 1.13 -6.79 20.27
N HIS A 32 0.37 -5.99 21.01
CA HIS A 32 0.71 -5.62 22.39
C HIS A 32 0.54 -6.83 23.33
N PRO A 33 1.40 -7.01 24.35
CA PRO A 33 1.31 -8.11 25.32
C PRO A 33 -0.04 -8.17 26.05
N ASP A 34 -0.65 -7.02 26.35
CA ASP A 34 -1.99 -6.96 26.98
C ASP A 34 -3.08 -7.64 26.13
N ASP A 35 -2.91 -7.67 24.81
CA ASP A 35 -3.85 -8.30 23.90
C ASP A 35 -3.49 -9.78 23.63
N ALA A 36 -2.37 -10.34 24.11
CA ALA A 36 -1.82 -11.64 23.66
C ALA A 36 -2.83 -12.81 23.71
N ASN A 37 -3.70 -12.86 24.73
CA ASN A 37 -4.75 -13.88 24.89
C ASN A 37 -6.17 -13.30 24.96
N GLN A 38 -6.38 -12.10 24.41
CA GLN A 38 -7.69 -11.45 24.34
C GLN A 38 -7.99 -10.99 22.90
N ALA A 39 -9.15 -10.37 22.70
CA ALA A 39 -9.54 -9.73 21.43
C ALA A 39 -9.45 -10.63 20.18
N TYR A 40 -9.90 -11.88 20.27
CA TYR A 40 -9.85 -12.84 19.15
C TYR A 40 -10.54 -12.35 17.87
N PHE A 41 -11.68 -11.66 17.98
CA PHE A 41 -12.38 -11.15 16.80
C PHE A 41 -11.59 -10.06 16.05
N PRO A 42 -11.12 -8.98 16.69
CA PRO A 42 -10.18 -8.04 16.06
C PRO A 42 -8.93 -8.69 15.47
N LYS A 43 -8.33 -9.68 16.15
CA LYS A 43 -7.17 -10.45 15.63
C LYS A 43 -7.48 -11.15 14.32
N LEU A 44 -8.64 -11.81 14.24
CA LEU A 44 -9.11 -12.46 13.01
C LEU A 44 -9.22 -11.44 11.87
N VAL A 45 -9.78 -10.26 12.15
CA VAL A 45 -9.92 -9.17 11.17
C VAL A 45 -8.56 -8.64 10.72
N VAL A 46 -7.60 -8.46 11.62
CA VAL A 46 -6.22 -8.07 11.28
C VAL A 46 -5.57 -9.10 10.37
N VAL A 47 -5.60 -10.39 10.73
CA VAL A 47 -5.00 -11.46 9.92
C VAL A 47 -5.64 -11.52 8.54
N LEU A 48 -6.98 -11.43 8.47
CA LEU A 48 -7.71 -11.45 7.21
C LEU A 48 -7.39 -10.21 6.36
N GLY A 49 -7.32 -9.02 6.97
CA GLY A 49 -6.97 -7.78 6.27
C GLY A 49 -5.55 -7.80 5.69
N ILE A 50 -4.56 -8.26 6.45
CA ILE A 50 -3.18 -8.42 5.96
C ILE A 50 -3.14 -9.49 4.85
N THR A 51 -3.84 -10.60 5.04
CA THR A 51 -3.90 -11.68 4.03
C THR A 51 -4.46 -11.16 2.72
N VAL A 52 -5.59 -10.44 2.75
CA VAL A 52 -6.18 -9.83 1.55
C VAL A 52 -5.23 -8.82 0.92
N ALA A 53 -4.61 -7.92 1.69
CA ALA A 53 -3.66 -6.95 1.13
C ALA A 53 -2.48 -7.63 0.42
N LEU A 54 -1.87 -8.65 1.03
CA LEU A 54 -0.73 -9.38 0.46
C LEU A 54 -1.14 -10.20 -0.77
N LEU A 55 -2.29 -10.88 -0.73
CA LEU A 55 -2.80 -11.63 -1.88
C LEU A 55 -3.18 -10.72 -3.05
N SER A 56 -3.70 -9.52 -2.76
CA SER A 56 -4.05 -8.54 -3.78
C SER A 56 -2.82 -8.10 -4.59
N ILE A 57 -1.66 -8.00 -3.95
CA ILE A 57 -0.39 -7.74 -4.64
C ILE A 57 0.08 -8.95 -5.45
N LEU A 58 -0.03 -10.15 -4.91
CA LEU A 58 0.34 -11.40 -5.58
C LEU A 58 -0.57 -11.79 -6.75
N MET A 59 -1.78 -11.24 -6.79
CA MET A 59 -2.69 -11.40 -7.93
C MET A 59 -2.13 -10.78 -9.21
N LEU A 60 -1.31 -9.72 -9.13
CA LEU A 60 -0.65 -9.13 -10.31
C LEU A 60 0.27 -10.12 -11.04
N PRO A 61 1.31 -10.69 -10.40
CA PRO A 61 2.17 -11.67 -11.07
C PRO A 61 1.43 -12.95 -11.42
N ALA A 62 0.41 -13.35 -10.64
CA ALA A 62 -0.45 -14.48 -10.98
C ALA A 62 -1.25 -14.24 -12.28
N ASP A 63 -1.74 -13.03 -12.52
CA ASP A 63 -2.43 -12.64 -13.76
C ASP A 63 -1.47 -12.72 -14.96
N VAL A 64 -0.26 -12.20 -14.81
CA VAL A 64 0.80 -12.30 -15.85
C VAL A 64 1.17 -13.75 -16.13
N ALA A 65 1.39 -14.58 -15.11
CA ALA A 65 1.73 -15.99 -15.27
C ALA A 65 0.58 -16.80 -15.90
N ASN A 66 -0.67 -16.51 -15.52
CA ASN A 66 -1.86 -17.12 -16.12
C ASN A 66 -1.99 -16.76 -17.61
N ARG A 67 -1.64 -15.52 -18.01
CA ARG A 67 -1.57 -15.12 -19.43
C ARG A 67 -0.48 -15.89 -20.19
N GLN A 68 0.68 -16.12 -19.58
CA GLN A 68 1.77 -16.85 -20.23
C GLN A 68 1.40 -18.29 -20.59
N ALA A 69 0.50 -18.94 -19.82
CA ALA A 69 -0.08 -20.24 -20.17
C ALA A 69 -0.71 -20.23 -21.57
N CYS A 70 -1.22 -19.07 -22.00
CA CYS A 70 -1.90 -18.86 -23.27
C CYS A 70 -0.98 -18.37 -24.41
N ARG A 71 0.34 -18.34 -24.24
CA ARG A 71 1.27 -17.80 -25.25
C ARG A 71 1.18 -18.49 -26.62
N ARG A 72 0.70 -19.74 -26.68
CA ARG A 72 0.53 -20.51 -27.93
C ARG A 72 -0.88 -20.42 -28.54
N ALA A 73 -1.84 -19.74 -27.90
CA ALA A 73 -3.18 -19.59 -28.45
C ALA A 73 -3.17 -18.61 -29.63
N ILE A 74 -3.93 -18.92 -30.69
CA ILE A 74 -4.00 -18.12 -31.92
C ILE A 74 -4.53 -16.69 -31.63
N TYR A 75 -5.41 -16.55 -30.63
CA TYR A 75 -5.89 -15.29 -30.09
C TYR A 75 -6.29 -15.46 -28.62
N SER A 76 -6.27 -14.38 -27.84
CA SER A 76 -6.50 -14.41 -26.38
C SER A 76 -7.87 -14.97 -25.99
N GLY A 77 -8.91 -14.73 -26.80
CA GLY A 77 -10.27 -15.23 -26.55
C GLY A 77 -10.46 -16.74 -26.74
N ALA A 78 -9.58 -17.43 -27.47
CA ALA A 78 -9.63 -18.88 -27.66
C ALA A 78 -9.01 -19.67 -26.50
N CYS A 79 -8.30 -19.00 -25.58
CA CYS A 79 -7.62 -19.68 -24.49
C CYS A 79 -8.56 -19.87 -23.30
N SER A 80 -8.71 -21.11 -22.83
CA SER A 80 -9.25 -21.37 -21.50
C SER A 80 -8.17 -21.03 -20.45
N LEU A 81 -8.20 -19.80 -19.94
CA LEU A 81 -7.38 -19.38 -18.81
C LEU A 81 -7.59 -20.35 -17.64
N THR A 82 -6.51 -20.65 -16.93
CA THR A 82 -6.51 -21.64 -15.84
C THR A 82 -7.26 -21.10 -14.62
N LEU A 83 -7.08 -19.81 -14.38
CA LEU A 83 -7.69 -19.06 -13.30
C LEU A 83 -8.58 -17.95 -13.87
N PRO A 84 -9.82 -17.77 -13.37
CA PRO A 84 -10.73 -16.73 -13.83
C PRO A 84 -10.33 -15.37 -13.23
N MET A 85 -9.27 -14.75 -13.76
CA MET A 85 -8.67 -13.52 -13.20
C MET A 85 -9.66 -12.37 -13.02
N LYS A 86 -10.57 -12.13 -13.97
CA LYS A 86 -11.59 -11.07 -13.85
C LYS A 86 -12.48 -11.29 -12.62
N THR A 87 -12.91 -12.52 -12.38
CA THR A 87 -13.74 -12.89 -11.23
C THR A 87 -12.95 -12.77 -9.92
N LEU A 88 -11.70 -13.21 -9.92
CA LEU A 88 -10.83 -13.12 -8.73
C LEU A 88 -10.51 -11.66 -8.38
N TRP A 89 -10.22 -10.81 -9.37
CA TRP A 89 -10.01 -9.38 -9.17
C TRP A 89 -11.25 -8.72 -8.57
N LEU A 90 -12.43 -8.98 -9.15
CA LEU A 90 -13.69 -8.46 -8.62
C LEU A 90 -13.94 -8.94 -7.18
N ALA A 91 -13.69 -10.22 -6.88
CA ALA A 91 -13.83 -10.77 -5.54
C ALA A 91 -12.90 -10.09 -4.53
N VAL A 92 -11.63 -9.87 -4.90
CA VAL A 92 -10.65 -9.16 -4.06
C VAL A 92 -11.09 -7.71 -3.80
N TYR A 93 -11.57 -6.99 -4.82
CA TYR A 93 -12.04 -5.61 -4.63
C TYR A 93 -13.27 -5.51 -3.74
N ILE A 94 -14.21 -6.45 -3.89
CA ILE A 94 -15.39 -6.51 -3.02
C ILE A 94 -14.95 -6.83 -1.58
N ALA A 95 -14.04 -7.79 -1.41
CA ALA A 95 -13.52 -8.15 -0.09
C ALA A 95 -12.80 -6.98 0.58
N ASP A 96 -11.94 -6.26 -0.15
CA ASP A 96 -11.24 -5.08 0.33
C ASP A 96 -12.22 -3.98 0.76
N ALA A 97 -13.18 -3.62 -0.12
CA ALA A 97 -14.20 -2.61 0.20
C ALA A 97 -15.03 -2.98 1.44
N VAL A 98 -15.46 -4.25 1.56
CA VAL A 98 -16.20 -4.73 2.73
C VAL A 98 -15.34 -4.67 3.99
N LEU A 99 -14.06 -5.01 3.90
CA LEU A 99 -13.14 -4.95 5.03
C LEU A 99 -12.93 -3.52 5.52
N VAL A 100 -12.57 -2.62 4.62
CA VAL A 100 -12.25 -1.23 4.94
C VAL A 100 -13.48 -0.46 5.43
N PHE A 101 -14.63 -0.60 4.78
CA PHE A 101 -15.79 0.23 5.08
C PHE A 101 -16.75 -0.35 6.13
N LEU A 102 -16.72 -1.67 6.37
CA LEU A 102 -17.67 -2.31 7.28
C LEU A 102 -16.96 -3.08 8.41
N VAL A 103 -16.12 -4.06 8.06
CA VAL A 103 -15.58 -5.02 9.06
C VAL A 103 -14.55 -4.38 9.99
N ILE A 104 -13.63 -3.57 9.46
CA ILE A 104 -12.59 -2.90 10.26
C ILE A 104 -13.21 -1.83 11.18
N PRO A 105 -14.08 -0.91 10.70
CA PRO A 105 -14.80 0.01 11.58
C PRO A 105 -15.60 -0.72 12.65
N PHE A 106 -16.29 -1.80 12.29
CA PHE A 106 -17.00 -2.64 13.27
C PHE A 106 -16.06 -3.21 14.34
N ALA A 107 -14.92 -3.77 13.94
CA ALA A 107 -13.95 -4.34 14.85
C ALA A 107 -13.33 -3.28 15.76
N MET A 108 -13.07 -2.07 15.27
CA MET A 108 -12.59 -0.94 16.07
C MET A 108 -13.63 -0.51 17.09
N PHE A 109 -14.88 -0.24 16.69
CA PHE A 109 -15.95 0.15 17.61
C PHE A 109 -16.29 -0.95 18.63
N TYR A 110 -16.19 -2.22 18.23
CA TYR A 110 -16.38 -3.35 19.13
C TYR A 110 -15.25 -3.45 20.17
N TYR A 111 -14.01 -3.25 19.75
CA TYR A 111 -12.83 -3.29 20.63
C TYR A 111 -12.77 -2.09 21.59
N GLU A 112 -13.09 -0.89 21.12
CA GLU A 112 -13.22 0.32 21.95
C GLU A 112 -14.50 0.31 22.81
N GLY A 113 -15.38 -0.67 22.60
CA GLY A 113 -16.61 -0.85 23.34
C GLY A 113 -16.33 -1.08 24.83
N ASP A 114 -17.00 -0.29 25.65
CA ASP A 114 -16.87 -0.25 27.10
C ASP A 114 -16.80 -1.64 27.78
N GLN A 115 -15.64 -1.87 28.41
CA GLN A 115 -15.30 -2.80 29.51
C GLN A 115 -16.46 -3.39 30.32
N ASP A 116 -17.37 -2.50 30.72
CA ASP A 116 -18.38 -2.82 31.71
C ASP A 116 -19.69 -3.29 31.09
N LYS A 117 -19.85 -3.10 29.76
CA LYS A 117 -21.05 -3.54 29.04
C LYS A 117 -20.99 -5.02 28.73
N SER A 118 -22.15 -5.69 28.81
CA SER A 118 -22.32 -7.05 28.32
C SER A 118 -22.01 -7.15 26.83
N VAL A 119 -21.56 -8.33 26.38
CA VAL A 119 -21.17 -8.59 24.99
C VAL A 119 -22.27 -8.19 24.00
N GLY A 120 -23.54 -8.50 24.31
CA GLY A 120 -24.68 -8.13 23.46
C GLY A 120 -24.89 -6.62 23.34
N LYS A 121 -24.65 -5.85 24.42
CA LYS A 121 -24.75 -4.37 24.38
C LYS A 121 -23.61 -3.75 23.59
N ARG A 122 -22.39 -4.31 23.68
CA ARG A 122 -21.25 -3.85 22.85
C ARG A 122 -21.51 -4.13 21.38
N LEU A 123 -21.94 -5.35 21.06
CA LEU A 123 -22.27 -5.76 19.70
C LEU A 123 -23.32 -4.83 19.08
N THR A 124 -24.44 -4.60 19.76
CA THR A 124 -25.51 -3.71 19.28
C THR A 124 -25.03 -2.26 19.14
N SER A 125 -24.21 -1.77 20.08
CA SER A 125 -23.64 -0.42 19.96
C SER A 125 -22.67 -0.27 18.79
N ALA A 126 -21.80 -1.26 18.57
CA ALA A 126 -20.87 -1.27 17.44
C ALA A 126 -21.62 -1.37 16.11
N LEU A 127 -22.63 -2.25 16.02
CA LEU A 127 -23.49 -2.37 14.85
C LEU A 127 -24.21 -1.05 14.53
N LEU A 128 -24.70 -0.34 15.55
CA LEU A 128 -25.35 0.96 15.36
C LEU A 128 -24.38 2.00 14.78
N TRP A 129 -23.18 2.12 15.34
CA TRP A 129 -22.16 3.06 14.83
C TRP A 129 -21.71 2.73 13.41
N VAL A 130 -21.59 1.44 13.09
CA VAL A 130 -21.27 0.99 11.73
C VAL A 130 -22.43 1.27 10.78
N ALA A 131 -23.67 1.01 11.17
CA ALA A 131 -24.83 1.31 10.35
C ALA A 131 -24.93 2.81 10.06
N VAL A 132 -24.74 3.66 11.07
CA VAL A 132 -24.72 5.13 10.89
C VAL A 132 -23.57 5.54 9.96
N SER A 133 -22.36 5.02 10.18
CA SER A 133 -21.20 5.33 9.33
C SER A 133 -21.40 4.86 7.89
N ALA A 134 -21.97 3.67 7.70
CA ALA A 134 -22.27 3.10 6.40
C ALA A 134 -23.37 3.89 5.66
N VAL A 135 -24.40 4.37 6.37
CA VAL A 135 -25.43 5.25 5.79
C VAL A 135 -24.82 6.57 5.37
N VAL A 136 -23.98 7.19 6.21
CA VAL A 136 -23.30 8.45 5.87
C VAL A 136 -22.38 8.28 4.66
N CYS A 137 -21.51 7.26 4.68
CA CYS A 137 -20.62 6.94 3.56
C CYS A 137 -21.42 6.60 2.29
N GLY A 138 -22.48 5.80 2.40
CA GLY A 138 -23.35 5.42 1.29
C GLY A 138 -24.07 6.62 0.68
N LEU A 139 -24.57 7.55 1.49
CA LEU A 139 -25.18 8.80 1.03
C LEU A 139 -24.16 9.67 0.30
N ILE A 140 -22.96 9.84 0.86
CA ILE A 140 -21.89 10.62 0.23
C ILE A 140 -21.51 10.02 -1.13
N LEU A 141 -21.25 8.71 -1.17
CA LEU A 141 -20.91 7.99 -2.41
C LEU A 141 -22.05 8.04 -3.44
N GLY A 142 -23.30 7.91 -2.99
CA GLY A 142 -24.49 7.99 -3.84
C GLY A 142 -24.68 9.39 -4.44
N ILE A 143 -24.49 10.45 -3.66
CA ILE A 143 -24.54 11.84 -4.15
C ILE A 143 -23.42 12.08 -5.15
N LEU A 144 -22.18 11.69 -4.83
CA LEU A 144 -21.03 11.82 -5.73
C LEU A 144 -21.26 11.07 -7.04
N TYR A 145 -21.80 9.85 -6.99
CA TYR A 145 -22.16 9.08 -8.17
C TYR A 145 -23.27 9.74 -9.00
N GLY A 146 -24.26 10.34 -8.35
CA GLY A 146 -25.31 11.11 -9.00
C GLY A 146 -24.77 12.29 -9.81
N LEU A 147 -23.77 12.98 -9.27
CA LEU A 147 -23.20 14.20 -9.84
C LEU A 147 -22.08 13.93 -10.86
N VAL A 148 -21.16 13.01 -10.56
CA VAL A 148 -19.88 12.82 -11.28
C VAL A 148 -19.64 11.36 -11.70
N GLY A 149 -20.63 10.47 -11.57
CA GLY A 149 -20.53 9.06 -12.00
C GLY A 149 -20.53 8.80 -13.51
N LYS A 150 -20.09 9.78 -14.32
CA LYS A 150 -20.01 9.68 -15.79
C LYS A 150 -18.56 9.50 -16.24
N VAL A 151 -18.38 8.77 -17.33
CA VAL A 151 -17.09 8.47 -17.97
C VAL A 151 -17.12 9.09 -19.36
N ASP A 152 -16.07 9.82 -19.72
CA ASP A 152 -15.95 10.50 -21.00
C ASP A 152 -14.84 9.84 -21.82
N PHE A 153 -15.21 9.12 -22.88
CA PHE A 153 -14.27 8.54 -23.82
C PHE A 153 -14.02 9.50 -24.98
N THR A 154 -12.75 9.66 -25.37
CA THR A 154 -12.41 10.38 -26.60
C THR A 154 -12.63 9.41 -27.77
N VAL A 155 -13.66 9.67 -28.57
CA VAL A 155 -13.99 8.86 -29.74
C VAL A 155 -13.82 9.67 -31.00
N ARG A 156 -13.58 8.99 -32.12
CA ARG A 156 -13.53 9.61 -33.44
C ARG A 156 -14.67 9.05 -34.26
N HIS A 157 -15.63 9.92 -34.63
CA HIS A 157 -16.71 9.49 -35.52
C HIS A 157 -16.19 9.46 -36.95
N LEU A 158 -16.24 8.27 -37.53
CA LEU A 158 -15.87 8.02 -38.91
C LEU A 158 -17.14 7.68 -39.67
N SER A 159 -17.40 8.37 -40.77
CA SER A 159 -18.41 8.00 -41.74
C SER A 159 -17.72 7.43 -42.99
N SER A 160 -18.32 6.40 -43.57
CA SER A 160 -17.94 5.85 -44.87
C SER A 160 -19.20 5.68 -45.70
N ALA A 161 -19.09 5.88 -47.01
CA ALA A 161 -20.13 5.47 -47.93
C ALA A 161 -20.22 3.93 -47.95
N VAL A 162 -21.41 3.42 -48.22
CA VAL A 162 -21.64 1.99 -48.50
C VAL A 162 -21.44 1.81 -50.00
N GLU A 163 -20.51 0.92 -50.36
CA GLU A 163 -20.29 0.51 -51.75
C GLU A 163 -20.99 -0.83 -52.00
N THR A 164 -21.50 -1.05 -53.21
CA THR A 164 -22.01 -2.37 -53.60
C THR A 164 -20.89 -3.40 -53.58
N PHE A 165 -21.20 -4.62 -53.10
CA PHE A 165 -20.23 -5.71 -53.07
C PHE A 165 -19.74 -6.01 -54.50
N PRO A 166 -18.41 -5.96 -54.76
CA PRO A 166 -17.89 -6.11 -56.11
C PRO A 166 -17.97 -7.58 -56.56
N ASN A 167 -18.28 -7.81 -57.84
CA ASN A 167 -18.26 -9.14 -58.45
C ASN A 167 -16.82 -9.66 -58.69
N SER A 168 -15.81 -8.78 -58.62
CA SER A 168 -14.40 -9.14 -58.69
C SER A 168 -13.57 -8.27 -57.74
N PHE A 169 -12.58 -8.89 -57.08
CA PHE A 169 -11.65 -8.18 -56.18
C PHE A 169 -10.41 -7.65 -56.92
N THR A 170 -10.46 -7.54 -58.25
CA THR A 170 -9.30 -7.16 -59.09
C THR A 170 -8.83 -5.72 -58.88
N SER A 171 -9.68 -4.85 -58.33
CA SER A 171 -9.30 -3.49 -57.91
C SER A 171 -8.48 -3.47 -56.62
N PHE A 172 -8.51 -4.55 -55.83
CA PHE A 172 -7.75 -4.68 -54.61
C PHE A 172 -6.43 -5.40 -54.89
N SER A 173 -5.34 -4.76 -54.52
CA SER A 173 -4.02 -5.36 -54.55
C SER A 173 -3.29 -5.05 -53.25
N THR A 174 -2.14 -5.69 -53.01
CA THR A 174 -1.22 -5.30 -51.93
C THR A 174 -0.85 -3.81 -51.98
N GLY A 175 -0.87 -3.21 -53.18
CA GLY A 175 -0.61 -1.79 -53.39
C GLY A 175 -1.84 -0.89 -53.19
N GLN A 176 -3.05 -1.42 -53.26
CA GLN A 176 -4.31 -0.69 -53.14
C GLN A 176 -5.34 -1.53 -52.34
N PRO A 177 -5.20 -1.63 -51.00
CA PRO A 177 -6.12 -2.37 -50.15
C PRO A 177 -7.44 -1.63 -49.89
N CYS A 178 -7.55 -0.35 -50.27
CA CYS A 178 -8.70 0.51 -49.99
C CYS A 178 -9.54 0.80 -51.24
N ILE A 179 -10.85 0.99 -51.06
CA ILE A 179 -11.80 1.32 -52.15
C ILE A 179 -11.46 2.69 -52.77
N SER A 180 -10.95 3.65 -51.98
CA SER A 180 -10.58 4.98 -52.46
C SER A 180 -9.29 4.98 -53.29
N THR A 181 -9.14 5.97 -54.16
CA THR A 181 -7.92 6.22 -54.96
C THR A 181 -6.66 6.55 -54.14
N SER A 182 -6.77 6.80 -52.83
CA SER A 182 -5.62 6.97 -51.95
C SER A 182 -5.12 5.59 -51.45
N PRO A 183 -3.94 5.13 -51.88
CA PRO A 183 -3.58 3.71 -51.78
C PRO A 183 -3.26 3.21 -50.37
N LYS A 184 -3.17 4.06 -49.33
CA LYS A 184 -2.78 3.60 -47.98
C LYS A 184 -3.42 4.34 -46.80
N GLN A 185 -4.46 5.14 -47.03
CA GLN A 185 -4.99 6.01 -45.98
C GLN A 185 -6.43 5.61 -45.62
N CYS A 186 -6.59 5.03 -44.42
CA CYS A 186 -7.90 4.84 -43.81
C CYS A 186 -8.53 6.20 -43.46
N ALA A 187 -9.86 6.29 -43.51
CA ALA A 187 -10.61 7.48 -43.11
C ALA A 187 -10.23 8.01 -41.71
N ALA A 188 -9.80 7.14 -40.81
CA ALA A 188 -9.33 7.52 -39.47
C ALA A 188 -8.09 8.45 -39.49
N TYR A 189 -7.19 8.26 -40.46
CA TYR A 189 -5.97 9.06 -40.60
C TYR A 189 -6.24 10.41 -41.25
N THR A 190 -7.14 10.45 -42.23
CA THR A 190 -7.47 11.65 -43.01
C THR A 190 -8.59 12.49 -42.37
N ALA A 191 -9.32 11.93 -41.40
CA ALA A 191 -10.38 12.65 -40.74
C ALA A 191 -9.85 13.96 -40.12
N PRO A 192 -10.61 15.05 -40.19
CA PRO A 192 -10.20 16.31 -39.57
C PRO A 192 -10.24 16.23 -38.03
N ALA A 193 -9.53 17.12 -37.33
CA ALA A 193 -9.45 17.11 -35.86
C ALA A 193 -10.83 17.29 -35.18
N ASN A 194 -11.77 17.97 -35.83
CA ASN A 194 -13.16 18.15 -35.39
C ASN A 194 -14.01 16.86 -35.40
N SER A 195 -13.53 15.77 -36.01
CA SER A 195 -14.17 14.44 -35.91
C SER A 195 -13.99 13.79 -34.54
N GLN A 196 -13.05 14.29 -33.73
CA GLN A 196 -12.88 13.85 -32.35
C GLN A 196 -13.96 14.49 -31.48
N THR A 197 -14.79 13.66 -30.85
CA THR A 197 -15.82 14.07 -29.91
C THR A 197 -15.69 13.28 -28.62
N THR A 198 -16.42 13.71 -27.59
CA THR A 198 -16.50 12.98 -26.33
C THR A 198 -17.78 12.14 -26.30
N TRP A 199 -17.62 10.82 -26.19
CA TRP A 199 -18.73 9.92 -25.93
C TRP A 199 -18.86 9.69 -24.43
N THR A 200 -20.01 10.05 -23.88
CA THR A 200 -20.25 9.99 -22.44
C THR A 200 -21.12 8.78 -22.11
N MET A 201 -20.66 7.93 -21.20
CA MET A 201 -21.46 6.84 -20.64
C MET A 201 -21.47 6.90 -19.12
N ARG A 202 -22.46 6.25 -18.49
CA ARG A 202 -22.51 6.15 -17.03
C ARG A 202 -21.73 4.92 -16.60
N ALA A 203 -20.80 5.09 -15.66
CA ALA A 203 -20.12 3.94 -15.04
C ALA A 203 -21.14 3.14 -14.23
N THR A 204 -20.89 1.85 -14.03
CA THR A 204 -21.66 1.11 -13.04
C THR A 204 -21.31 1.59 -11.63
N PHE A 205 -22.26 1.51 -10.70
CA PHE A 205 -22.00 1.97 -9.32
C PHE A 205 -20.81 1.26 -8.65
N PRO A 206 -20.63 -0.08 -8.76
CA PRO A 206 -19.48 -0.75 -8.18
C PRO A 206 -18.13 -0.26 -8.75
N GLU A 207 -18.02 -0.10 -10.07
CA GLU A 207 -16.81 0.41 -10.71
C GLU A 207 -16.50 1.84 -10.24
N TYR A 208 -17.53 2.67 -10.06
CA TYR A 208 -17.37 4.02 -9.55
C TYR A 208 -16.84 4.04 -8.10
N VAL A 209 -17.35 3.16 -7.24
CA VAL A 209 -16.87 3.02 -5.85
C VAL A 209 -15.42 2.56 -5.81
N VAL A 210 -15.06 1.54 -6.59
CA VAL A 210 -13.66 1.08 -6.72
C VAL A 210 -12.77 2.22 -7.21
N ALA A 211 -13.25 2.99 -8.18
CA ALA A 211 -12.48 4.12 -8.69
C ALA A 211 -12.28 5.22 -7.64
N LEU A 212 -13.31 5.59 -6.89
CA LEU A 212 -13.14 6.54 -5.77
C LEU A 212 -12.18 6.01 -4.71
N ALA A 213 -12.28 4.72 -4.37
CA ALA A 213 -11.36 4.08 -3.43
C ALA A 213 -9.91 4.12 -3.94
N THR A 214 -9.69 3.88 -5.25
CA THR A 214 -8.33 4.00 -5.83
C THR A 214 -7.79 5.41 -5.73
N ILE A 215 -8.61 6.47 -5.82
CA ILE A 215 -8.14 7.86 -5.70
C ILE A 215 -7.72 8.16 -4.27
N VAL A 216 -8.56 7.78 -3.29
CA VAL A 216 -8.22 7.90 -1.87
C VAL A 216 -6.94 7.13 -1.56
N GLY A 217 -6.86 5.90 -2.06
CA GLY A 217 -5.67 5.06 -2.04
C GLY A 217 -4.47 5.76 -2.68
N SER A 218 -4.62 6.35 -3.88
CA SER A 218 -3.55 7.01 -4.62
C SER A 218 -2.98 8.21 -3.86
N VAL A 219 -3.82 9.00 -3.17
CA VAL A 219 -3.34 10.09 -2.29
C VAL A 219 -2.50 9.52 -1.15
N LEU A 220 -2.98 8.49 -0.46
CA LEU A 220 -2.27 7.85 0.63
C LEU A 220 -0.98 7.17 0.14
N PHE A 221 -1.03 6.49 -1.00
CA PHE A 221 0.09 5.84 -1.65
C PHE A 221 1.15 6.83 -2.14
N THR A 222 0.76 7.97 -2.69
CA THR A 222 1.69 9.05 -3.02
C THR A 222 2.45 9.50 -1.76
N ILE A 223 1.76 9.64 -0.63
CA ILE A 223 2.36 10.08 0.62
C ILE A 223 3.24 8.99 1.25
N PHE A 224 2.64 7.84 1.56
CA PHE A 224 3.31 6.74 2.27
C PHE A 224 4.29 6.01 1.37
N GLY A 225 3.93 5.73 0.12
CA GLY A 225 4.85 5.10 -0.82
C GLY A 225 6.02 6.00 -1.21
N GLY A 226 5.77 7.30 -1.44
CA GLY A 226 6.83 8.27 -1.75
C GLY A 226 7.82 8.43 -0.59
N VAL A 227 7.33 8.61 0.65
CA VAL A 227 8.21 8.65 1.83
C VAL A 227 8.88 7.28 2.07
N GLY A 228 8.11 6.22 1.92
CA GLY A 228 8.50 4.84 2.17
C GLY A 228 9.65 4.34 1.31
N ILE A 229 9.64 4.67 0.02
CA ILE A 229 10.68 4.20 -0.92
C ILE A 229 12.07 4.76 -0.56
N ALA A 230 12.13 5.96 0.02
CA ALA A 230 13.39 6.51 0.52
C ALA A 230 13.67 6.06 1.96
N CYS A 231 12.64 6.07 2.83
CA CYS A 231 12.79 5.75 4.24
C CYS A 231 13.18 4.30 4.49
N LEU A 232 12.63 3.34 3.76
CA LEU A 232 12.87 1.91 3.99
C LEU A 232 14.36 1.57 3.90
N PRO A 233 15.07 1.80 2.77
CA PRO A 233 16.49 1.45 2.68
C PRO A 233 17.37 2.32 3.56
N LEU A 234 17.13 3.64 3.60
CA LEU A 234 17.95 4.57 4.37
C LEU A 234 17.80 4.33 5.87
N GLY A 235 16.58 4.06 6.35
CA GLY A 235 16.30 3.71 7.74
C GLY A 235 17.07 2.47 8.19
N LEU A 236 17.12 1.44 7.35
CA LEU A 236 17.88 0.21 7.62
C LEU A 236 19.40 0.46 7.64
N ILE A 237 19.93 1.22 6.67
CA ILE A 237 21.37 1.58 6.61
C ILE A 237 21.76 2.44 7.82
N PHE A 238 21.00 3.49 8.12
CA PHE A 238 21.29 4.36 9.26
C PHE A 238 21.09 3.66 10.60
N SER A 239 20.20 2.65 10.69
CA SER A 239 20.10 1.80 11.87
C SER A 239 21.42 1.05 12.12
N PHE A 240 22.09 0.55 11.08
CA PHE A 240 23.42 -0.03 11.21
C PHE A 240 24.49 0.99 11.56
N VAL A 241 24.49 2.18 10.94
CA VAL A 241 25.48 3.24 11.22
C VAL A 241 25.38 3.73 12.67
N ARG A 242 24.17 3.85 13.20
CA ARG A 242 23.90 4.36 14.56
C ARG A 242 24.01 3.31 15.66
N ARG A 243 24.19 2.04 15.31
CA ARG A 243 24.20 0.90 16.24
C ARG A 243 25.17 1.10 17.42
N PRO A 244 24.92 0.45 18.57
CA PRO A 244 25.91 0.36 19.63
C PRO A 244 27.14 -0.43 19.14
N LYS A 245 28.34 0.08 19.44
CA LYS A 245 29.61 -0.52 18.97
C LYS A 245 30.24 -1.48 19.98
N ALA A 246 29.88 -1.35 21.25
CA ALA A 246 30.41 -2.15 22.35
C ALA A 246 29.33 -2.30 23.43
N VAL A 247 29.43 -3.38 24.20
CA VAL A 247 28.61 -3.62 25.37
C VAL A 247 28.97 -2.61 26.46
N ILE A 248 27.96 -2.00 27.08
CA ILE A 248 28.18 -1.02 28.16
C ILE A 248 28.54 -1.71 29.47
N THR A 249 29.24 -1.01 30.37
CA THR A 249 29.56 -1.58 31.68
C THR A 249 28.34 -1.60 32.59
N ARG A 250 28.33 -2.50 33.59
CA ARG A 250 27.26 -2.58 34.58
C ARG A 250 27.01 -1.24 35.30
N SER A 251 28.06 -0.48 35.59
CA SER A 251 27.94 0.83 36.25
C SER A 251 27.30 1.89 35.35
N GLN A 252 27.62 1.89 34.05
CA GLN A 252 26.97 2.75 33.05
C GLN A 252 25.50 2.38 32.89
N TYR A 253 25.19 1.08 32.75
CA TYR A 253 23.82 0.60 32.67
C TYR A 253 22.99 1.03 33.88
N ILE A 254 23.50 0.84 35.10
CA ILE A 254 22.80 1.26 36.33
C ILE A 254 22.56 2.77 36.34
N LYS A 255 23.54 3.58 35.92
CA LYS A 255 23.39 5.04 35.85
C LYS A 255 22.28 5.44 34.87
N GLU A 256 22.34 4.94 33.63
CA GLU A 256 21.35 5.27 32.60
C GLU A 256 19.95 4.74 32.95
N ALA A 257 19.85 3.51 33.45
CA ALA A 257 18.60 2.94 33.93
C ALA A 257 18.00 3.75 35.09
N THR A 258 18.84 4.29 35.98
CA THR A 258 18.40 5.18 37.05
C THR A 258 17.88 6.52 36.51
N GLU A 259 18.52 7.08 35.48
CA GLU A 259 18.06 8.31 34.81
C GLU A 259 16.72 8.09 34.08
N LEU A 260 16.58 6.97 33.35
CA LEU A 260 15.33 6.59 32.71
C LEU A 260 14.24 6.31 33.75
N GLY A 261 14.57 5.67 34.87
CA GLY A 261 13.66 5.44 35.99
C GLY A 261 13.15 6.75 36.62
N LYS A 262 13.99 7.79 36.71
CA LYS A 262 13.56 9.12 37.14
C LYS A 262 12.55 9.73 36.16
N LYS A 263 12.84 9.68 34.85
CA LYS A 263 11.90 10.15 33.81
C LYS A 263 10.59 9.38 33.85
N ALA A 264 10.62 8.06 34.01
CA ALA A 264 9.42 7.22 34.13
C ALA A 264 8.53 7.68 35.30
N ARG A 265 9.14 8.00 36.45
CA ARG A 265 8.42 8.52 37.62
C ARG A 265 7.82 9.91 37.37
N GLU A 266 8.53 10.79 36.67
CA GLU A 266 8.01 12.11 36.27
C GLU A 266 6.81 11.98 35.33
N LEU A 267 6.91 11.12 34.32
CA LEU A 267 5.81 10.83 33.38
C LEU A 267 4.62 10.18 34.11
N LYS A 268 4.86 9.26 35.05
CA LYS A 268 3.80 8.66 35.86
C LYS A 268 3.04 9.72 36.67
N LYS A 269 3.75 10.64 37.32
CA LYS A 269 3.12 11.76 38.07
C LYS A 269 2.32 12.67 37.15
N ALA A 270 2.82 12.98 35.96
CA ALA A 270 2.10 13.76 34.97
C ALA A 270 0.84 13.03 34.46
N ALA A 271 0.91 11.71 34.28
CA ALA A 271 -0.24 10.88 33.94
C ALA A 271 -1.31 10.89 35.03
N GLU A 272 -0.90 10.73 36.30
CA GLU A 272 -1.80 10.79 37.45
C GLU A 272 -2.47 12.16 37.59
N ALA A 273 -1.73 13.26 37.38
CA ALA A 273 -2.29 14.61 37.38
C ALA A 273 -3.33 14.82 36.26
N LEU A 274 -3.05 14.34 35.05
CA LEU A 274 -4.01 14.40 33.93
C LEU A 274 -5.25 13.54 34.18
N HIS A 275 -5.09 12.41 34.86
CA HIS A 275 -6.20 11.57 35.27
C HIS A 275 -7.07 12.25 36.35
N GLN A 276 -6.46 12.99 37.26
CA GLN A 276 -7.19 13.83 38.23
C GLN A 276 -7.93 14.99 37.55
N GLU A 277 -7.30 15.66 36.58
CA GLU A 277 -7.97 16.69 35.76
C GLU A 277 -9.18 16.13 35.01
N GLU A 278 -9.07 14.92 34.47
CA GLU A 278 -10.18 14.19 33.85
C GLU A 278 -11.32 13.94 34.83
N LYS A 279 -11.03 13.45 36.04
CA LYS A 279 -12.03 13.24 37.09
C LYS A 279 -12.70 14.53 37.54
N SER A 280 -11.96 15.64 37.54
CA SER A 280 -12.51 16.98 37.85
C SER A 280 -13.42 17.56 36.77
N GLY A 281 -13.59 16.86 35.63
CA GLY A 281 -14.43 17.30 34.51
C GLY A 281 -13.76 18.34 33.59
N LYS A 282 -12.49 18.72 33.83
CA LYS A 282 -11.77 19.74 33.07
C LYS A 282 -11.16 19.21 31.75
N LYS A 283 -11.96 18.53 30.92
CA LYS A 283 -11.53 18.04 29.60
C LYS A 283 -11.49 19.16 28.57
N GLY A 284 -10.45 19.99 28.61
CA GLY A 284 -10.22 21.07 27.65
C GLY A 284 -9.26 20.72 26.51
N ARG A 285 -9.03 21.68 25.60
CA ARG A 285 -7.99 21.59 24.55
C ARG A 285 -6.58 21.44 25.14
N LYS A 286 -6.30 22.11 26.27
CA LYS A 286 -5.01 22.02 26.99
C LYS A 286 -4.76 20.60 27.50
N TRP A 287 -5.76 19.98 28.12
CA TRP A 287 -5.70 18.60 28.58
C TRP A 287 -5.38 17.63 27.42
N ARG A 288 -6.12 17.70 26.30
CA ARG A 288 -5.85 16.85 25.11
C ARG A 288 -4.43 17.03 24.56
N LYS A 289 -3.92 18.27 24.56
CA LYS A 289 -2.55 18.57 24.14
C LYS A 289 -1.53 17.93 25.10
N ASN A 290 -1.76 18.01 26.40
CA ASN A 290 -0.89 17.43 27.42
C ASN A 290 -0.90 15.90 27.37
N VAL A 291 -2.05 15.26 27.17
CA VAL A 291 -2.16 13.81 26.95
C VAL A 291 -1.37 13.38 25.70
N LYS A 292 -1.51 14.11 24.58
CA LYS A 292 -0.75 13.81 23.35
C LYS A 292 0.76 14.04 23.52
N ALA A 293 1.17 15.00 24.34
CA ALA A 293 2.57 15.23 24.65
C ALA A 293 3.14 14.12 25.54
N LEU A 294 2.43 13.78 26.61
CA LEU A 294 2.77 12.68 27.52
C LEU A 294 2.91 11.35 26.76
N GLY A 295 1.96 11.02 25.88
CA GLY A 295 2.03 9.79 25.09
C GLY A 295 3.25 9.74 24.16
N LYS A 296 3.71 10.87 23.61
CA LYS A 296 4.93 10.92 22.80
C LYS A 296 6.18 10.68 23.65
N GLU A 297 6.27 11.32 24.80
CA GLU A 297 7.41 11.13 25.72
C GLU A 297 7.44 9.70 26.27
N LEU A 298 6.29 9.08 26.49
CA LEU A 298 6.20 7.68 26.90
C LEU A 298 6.78 6.76 25.82
N VAL A 299 6.39 6.94 24.55
CA VAL A 299 6.95 6.18 23.42
C VAL A 299 8.46 6.39 23.31
N LEU A 300 8.94 7.63 23.48
CA LEU A 300 10.37 7.92 23.47
C LEU A 300 11.12 7.26 24.63
N LEU A 301 10.52 7.23 25.83
CA LEU A 301 11.10 6.56 27.00
C LEU A 301 11.19 5.04 26.79
N GLU A 302 10.16 4.44 26.19
CA GLU A 302 10.15 3.01 25.83
C GLU A 302 11.23 2.68 24.79
N ASP A 303 11.37 3.51 23.75
CA ASP A 303 12.42 3.35 22.73
C ASP A 303 13.83 3.46 23.36
N ASP A 304 14.04 4.44 24.25
CA ASP A 304 15.29 4.62 24.99
C ASP A 304 15.58 3.42 25.91
N MET A 305 14.56 2.88 26.59
CA MET A 305 14.69 1.70 27.45
C MET A 305 15.07 0.46 26.65
N LYS A 306 14.40 0.21 25.52
CA LYS A 306 14.70 -0.91 24.64
C LYS A 306 16.12 -0.81 24.07
N ALA A 307 16.54 0.40 23.69
CA ALA A 307 17.92 0.63 23.25
C ALA A 307 18.94 0.36 24.37
N LEU A 308 18.61 0.68 25.62
CA LEU A 308 19.47 0.39 26.78
C LEU A 308 19.57 -1.12 27.06
N GLU A 309 18.46 -1.84 26.96
CA GLU A 309 18.42 -3.31 27.10
C GLU A 309 19.23 -4.02 25.99
N GLU A 310 19.15 -3.53 24.75
CA GLU A 310 19.97 -4.04 23.63
C GLU A 310 21.48 -3.81 23.85
N MET A 311 21.87 -2.76 24.58
CA MET A 311 23.27 -2.43 24.88
C MET A 311 23.85 -3.24 26.05
N TYR A 312 22.98 -3.80 26.90
CA TYR A 312 23.37 -4.58 28.07
C TYR A 312 22.56 -5.88 28.14
N PRO A 313 22.92 -6.90 27.33
CA PRO A 313 22.22 -8.17 27.36
C PRO A 313 22.38 -8.84 28.73
N GLN A 314 21.27 -9.23 29.32
CA GLN A 314 21.21 -9.88 30.62
C GLN A 314 21.03 -11.40 30.46
N GLY A 315 21.58 -12.17 31.40
CA GLY A 315 21.41 -13.63 31.47
C GLY A 315 22.67 -14.43 31.15
N GLU A 316 22.56 -15.76 31.21
CA GLU A 316 23.66 -16.71 31.01
C GLU A 316 24.25 -16.68 29.58
N GLN A 317 23.45 -16.27 28.59
CA GLN A 317 23.83 -16.23 27.16
C GLN A 317 24.09 -14.81 26.63
N ALA A 318 24.55 -13.89 27.49
CA ALA A 318 24.72 -12.48 27.14
C ALA A 318 25.59 -12.25 25.87
N GLU A 319 26.66 -13.03 25.72
CA GLU A 319 27.54 -12.96 24.54
C GLU A 319 26.83 -13.38 23.25
N ALA A 320 26.00 -14.43 23.30
CA ALA A 320 25.23 -14.90 22.16
C ALA A 320 24.11 -13.89 21.79
N THR A 321 23.44 -13.31 22.78
CA THR A 321 22.41 -12.28 22.57
C THR A 321 23.02 -11.03 21.92
N TRP A 322 24.21 -10.61 22.36
CA TRP A 322 24.95 -9.53 21.71
C TRP A 322 25.31 -9.89 20.27
N ALA A 323 25.83 -11.10 20.02
CA ALA A 323 26.18 -11.55 18.68
C ALA A 323 24.96 -11.56 17.73
N LEU A 324 23.80 -12.03 18.20
CA LEU A 324 22.54 -11.97 17.45
C LEU A 324 22.08 -10.54 17.17
N THR A 325 22.25 -9.63 18.13
CA THR A 325 21.95 -8.21 17.96
C THR A 325 22.83 -7.60 16.87
N VAL A 326 24.14 -7.86 16.92
CA VAL A 326 25.10 -7.42 15.89
C VAL A 326 24.75 -8.01 14.52
N LEU A 327 24.43 -9.30 14.44
CA LEU A 327 24.00 -9.96 13.22
C LEU A 327 22.72 -9.33 12.66
N GLY A 328 21.76 -8.99 13.52
CA GLY A 328 20.55 -8.27 13.15
C GLY A 328 20.85 -6.91 12.51
N TYR A 329 21.81 -6.15 13.06
CA TYR A 329 22.26 -4.88 12.46
C TYR A 329 22.96 -5.10 11.11
N ILE A 330 23.77 -6.15 10.95
CA ILE A 330 24.39 -6.50 9.66
C ILE A 330 23.33 -6.88 8.63
N GLY A 331 22.32 -7.67 9.03
CA GLY A 331 21.17 -7.98 8.19
C GLY A 331 20.43 -6.74 7.72
N LYS A 332 20.19 -5.77 8.62
CA LYS A 332 19.62 -4.46 8.24
C LYS A 332 20.47 -3.74 7.19
N LEU A 333 21.80 -3.77 7.28
CA LEU A 333 22.66 -3.16 6.26
C LEU A 333 22.48 -3.84 4.89
N LEU A 334 22.48 -5.17 4.85
CA LEU A 334 22.30 -5.95 3.62
C LEU A 334 20.95 -5.66 2.95
N PHE A 335 19.86 -5.79 3.71
CA PHE A 335 18.51 -5.47 3.21
C PHE A 335 18.37 -3.98 2.85
N GLY A 336 19.05 -3.10 3.57
CA GLY A 336 19.10 -1.68 3.27
C GLY A 336 19.79 -1.38 1.94
N ALA A 337 20.93 -2.04 1.66
CA ALA A 337 21.64 -1.89 0.40
C ALA A 337 20.83 -2.43 -0.79
N VAL A 338 20.25 -3.63 -0.65
CA VAL A 338 19.36 -4.22 -1.66
C VAL A 338 18.14 -3.33 -1.89
N GLY A 339 17.50 -2.87 -0.81
CA GLY A 339 16.38 -1.94 -0.88
C GLY A 339 16.73 -0.62 -1.56
N LEU A 340 17.95 -0.11 -1.35
CA LEU A 340 18.39 1.14 -1.97
C LEU A 340 18.48 0.99 -3.49
N ILE A 341 19.04 -0.12 -3.97
CA ILE A 341 19.13 -0.43 -5.40
C ILE A 341 17.73 -0.53 -6.01
N ILE A 342 16.82 -1.26 -5.36
CA ILE A 342 15.44 -1.43 -5.84
C ILE A 342 14.69 -0.09 -5.85
N SER A 343 14.88 0.74 -4.84
CA SER A 343 14.28 2.08 -4.76
C SER A 343 14.76 2.99 -5.87
N ILE A 344 16.07 3.00 -6.14
CA ILE A 344 16.65 3.75 -7.26
C ILE A 344 16.06 3.24 -8.59
N ALA A 345 15.98 1.91 -8.77
CA ALA A 345 15.40 1.31 -9.96
C ALA A 345 13.93 1.71 -10.15
N TRP A 346 13.13 1.70 -9.09
CA TRP A 346 11.74 2.17 -9.13
C TRP A 346 11.62 3.65 -9.48
N VAL A 347 12.41 4.53 -8.84
CA VAL A 347 12.39 5.98 -9.14
C VAL A 347 12.82 6.25 -10.58
N ALA A 348 13.89 5.60 -11.04
CA ALA A 348 14.33 5.68 -12.43
C ALA A 348 13.25 5.19 -13.40
N HIS A 349 12.58 4.08 -13.09
CA HIS A 349 11.48 3.55 -13.89
C HIS A 349 10.32 4.54 -14.01
N ILE A 350 9.90 5.15 -12.89
CA ILE A 350 8.83 6.16 -12.89
C ILE A 350 9.22 7.35 -13.77
N VAL A 351 10.44 7.87 -13.63
CA VAL A 351 10.90 9.02 -14.40
C VAL A 351 10.98 8.69 -15.90
N ILE A 352 11.59 7.56 -16.27
CA ILE A 352 11.88 7.19 -17.66
C ILE A 352 10.61 6.75 -18.41
N TYR A 353 9.71 6.00 -17.75
CA TYR A 353 8.57 5.35 -18.39
C TYR A 353 7.23 6.06 -18.18
N LEU A 354 7.01 6.69 -17.02
CA LEU A 354 5.70 7.31 -16.69
C LEU A 354 5.69 8.83 -16.82
N LEU A 355 6.78 9.53 -16.50
CA LEU A 355 6.79 11.00 -16.45
C LEU A 355 7.19 11.68 -17.77
N ILE A 356 7.84 10.95 -18.68
CA ILE A 356 8.27 11.45 -19.98
C ILE A 356 7.34 10.89 -21.06
N ASP A 357 6.72 11.76 -21.84
CA ASP A 357 5.85 11.39 -22.96
C ASP A 357 6.46 11.87 -24.30
N PRO A 358 6.74 10.97 -25.27
CA PRO A 358 6.67 9.51 -25.18
C PRO A 358 7.77 8.92 -24.25
N PRO A 359 7.58 7.70 -23.71
CA PRO A 359 8.54 7.11 -22.77
C PRO A 359 9.92 6.97 -23.40
N LEU A 360 10.96 7.40 -22.68
CA LEU A 360 12.34 7.35 -23.16
C LEU A 360 12.80 5.90 -23.36
N SER A 361 12.36 5.01 -22.48
CA SER A 361 12.59 3.56 -22.55
C SER A 361 11.54 2.82 -21.72
N SER A 362 11.25 1.58 -22.08
CA SER A 362 10.41 0.68 -21.28
C SER A 362 11.12 0.17 -20.00
N PHE A 363 12.44 0.37 -19.89
CA PHE A 363 13.33 0.04 -18.76
C PHE A 363 13.00 -1.27 -18.04
N LEU A 364 12.41 -1.23 -16.83
CA LEU A 364 12.13 -2.44 -16.05
C LEU A 364 11.20 -3.41 -16.77
N ASN A 365 10.26 -2.90 -17.57
CA ASN A 365 9.40 -3.77 -18.37
C ASN A 365 10.22 -4.62 -19.34
N GLU A 366 11.21 -4.03 -20.01
CA GLU A 366 12.08 -4.75 -20.95
C GLU A 366 12.96 -5.76 -20.21
N ILE A 367 13.44 -5.43 -19.01
CA ILE A 367 14.18 -6.36 -18.16
C ILE A 367 13.34 -7.57 -17.81
N PHE A 368 12.08 -7.39 -17.40
CA PHE A 368 11.20 -8.51 -17.07
C PHE A 368 10.90 -9.38 -18.27
N VAL A 369 10.67 -8.80 -19.46
CA VAL A 369 10.52 -9.56 -20.71
C VAL A 369 11.78 -10.39 -21.03
N LYS A 370 12.97 -9.79 -20.87
CA LYS A 370 14.24 -10.50 -21.09
C LYS A 370 14.45 -11.65 -20.10
N LEU A 371 14.09 -11.45 -18.83
CA LEU A 371 14.18 -12.49 -17.79
C LEU A 371 13.24 -13.68 -18.07
N ASP A 372 12.02 -13.40 -18.53
CA ASP A 372 11.09 -14.47 -18.98
C ASP A 372 11.64 -15.23 -20.20
N GLY A 373 12.46 -14.57 -21.03
CA GLY A 373 13.17 -15.24 -22.13
C GLY A 373 14.22 -16.25 -21.65
N VAL A 374 14.84 -16.03 -20.49
CA VAL A 374 15.84 -16.94 -19.89
C VAL A 374 15.17 -18.12 -19.21
N TRP A 375 14.21 -17.84 -18.32
CA TRP A 375 13.38 -18.84 -17.68
C TRP A 375 11.97 -18.28 -17.58
N GLY A 376 10.98 -19.01 -18.10
CA GLY A 376 9.64 -18.47 -18.40
C GLY A 376 8.93 -17.75 -17.26
N LEU A 377 9.28 -18.05 -16.00
CA LEU A 377 8.69 -17.46 -14.79
C LEU A 377 9.64 -16.50 -14.06
N LEU A 378 10.88 -16.31 -14.51
CA LEU A 378 11.85 -15.47 -13.80
C LEU A 378 11.48 -13.99 -13.83
N GLY A 379 10.97 -13.49 -14.97
CA GLY A 379 10.44 -12.14 -15.06
C GLY A 379 9.19 -11.99 -14.18
N THR A 380 8.32 -13.00 -14.13
CA THR A 380 7.13 -12.97 -13.26
C THR A 380 7.49 -12.91 -11.77
N ALA A 381 8.54 -13.63 -11.36
CA ALA A 381 9.06 -13.61 -10.00
C ALA A 381 9.73 -12.27 -9.67
N ALA A 382 10.51 -11.71 -10.59
CA ALA A 382 11.10 -10.37 -10.44
C ALA A 382 10.01 -9.29 -10.34
N PHE A 383 8.98 -9.36 -11.18
CA PHE A 383 7.83 -8.47 -11.12
C PHE A 383 7.09 -8.58 -9.77
N ALA A 384 6.85 -9.80 -9.28
CA ALA A 384 6.26 -10.03 -7.96
C ALA A 384 7.09 -9.37 -6.84
N PHE A 385 8.41 -9.50 -6.90
CA PHE A 385 9.33 -8.91 -5.95
C PHE A 385 9.28 -7.38 -5.95
N PHE A 386 9.25 -6.75 -7.13
CA PHE A 386 9.10 -5.29 -7.24
C PHE A 386 7.75 -4.79 -6.71
N CYS A 387 6.65 -5.52 -6.96
CA CYS A 387 5.33 -5.17 -6.44
C CYS A 387 5.26 -5.28 -4.91
N PHE A 388 5.80 -6.36 -4.35
CA PHE A 388 5.87 -6.52 -2.89
C PHE A 388 6.75 -5.47 -2.23
N TYR A 389 7.88 -5.15 -2.85
CA TYR A 389 8.76 -4.10 -2.36
C TYR A 389 8.01 -2.77 -2.22
N LEU A 390 7.16 -2.44 -3.19
CA LEU A 390 6.35 -1.23 -3.16
C LEU A 390 5.34 -1.24 -2.00
N LEU A 391 4.69 -2.38 -1.72
CA LEU A 391 3.80 -2.50 -0.56
C LEU A 391 4.57 -2.38 0.76
N ILE A 392 5.74 -3.00 0.88
CA ILE A 392 6.60 -2.89 2.07
C ILE A 392 7.07 -1.44 2.25
N ALA A 393 7.37 -0.74 1.16
CA ALA A 393 7.71 0.68 1.19
C ALA A 393 6.52 1.51 1.74
N VAL A 394 5.30 1.26 1.28
CA VAL A 394 4.09 1.92 1.81
C VAL A 394 3.96 1.69 3.33
N ILE A 395 4.09 0.44 3.79
CA ILE A 395 4.01 0.12 5.22
C ILE A 395 5.11 0.87 6.00
N ALA A 396 6.34 0.91 5.49
CA ALA A 396 7.43 1.63 6.12
C ALA A 396 7.20 3.15 6.15
N GLY A 397 6.62 3.72 5.10
CA GLY A 397 6.27 5.14 5.03
C GLY A 397 5.14 5.51 5.99
N GLU A 398 4.13 4.64 6.12
CA GLU A 398 3.06 4.75 7.11
C GLU A 398 3.62 4.74 8.54
N MET A 399 4.46 3.74 8.85
CA MET A 399 5.12 3.63 10.15
C MET A 399 6.02 4.84 10.46
N MET A 400 6.74 5.38 9.47
CA MET A 400 7.59 6.56 9.65
C MET A 400 6.75 7.83 9.92
N LEU A 401 5.68 8.03 9.16
CA LEU A 401 4.84 9.21 9.29
C LEU A 401 3.94 9.17 10.52
N GLY A 402 3.70 7.98 11.08
CA GLY A 402 3.02 7.75 12.35
C GLY A 402 1.85 8.72 12.53
N LEU A 403 0.98 8.79 11.52
CA LEU A 403 -0.13 9.73 11.33
C LEU A 403 -0.05 11.00 12.20
N LYS A 404 0.97 11.82 11.97
CA LYS A 404 1.04 13.19 12.53
C LYS A 404 0.16 14.18 11.78
N LEU A 405 -0.58 13.75 10.75
CA LEU A 405 -1.42 14.59 9.91
C LEU A 405 -2.59 15.15 10.74
N VAL A 406 -2.40 16.40 11.17
CA VAL A 406 -3.26 17.46 11.74
C VAL A 406 -4.54 17.06 12.52
N PHE A 407 -5.34 16.10 12.07
CA PHE A 407 -6.64 15.74 12.66
C PHE A 407 -6.82 14.27 13.05
N ILE A 408 -5.91 13.36 12.68
CA ILE A 408 -6.06 11.92 12.93
C ILE A 408 -5.30 11.52 14.21
N THR A 409 -5.89 10.62 15.00
CA THR A 409 -5.25 9.95 16.13
C THR A 409 -4.00 9.23 15.64
N ILE A 410 -2.90 9.38 16.38
CA ILE A 410 -1.67 8.67 16.05
C ILE A 410 -1.92 7.20 16.42
N HIS A 411 -2.02 6.33 15.42
CA HIS A 411 -2.05 4.88 15.58
C HIS A 411 -0.66 4.33 15.24
N PRO A 412 0.30 4.32 16.17
CA PRO A 412 1.63 3.84 15.86
C PRO A 412 1.59 2.32 15.73
N MET A 413 2.21 1.80 14.67
CA MET A 413 2.50 0.37 14.55
C MET A 413 3.96 0.14 14.98
N LYS A 414 4.16 -0.66 16.03
CA LYS A 414 5.47 -1.02 16.57
C LYS A 414 5.56 -2.51 16.88
N TRP A 415 6.77 -3.05 16.75
CA TRP A 415 7.04 -4.44 17.10
C TRP A 415 6.77 -4.70 18.59
N GLY A 416 5.97 -5.73 18.89
CA GLY A 416 5.66 -6.19 20.25
C GLY A 416 4.83 -5.21 21.09
N GLY A 417 4.16 -4.24 20.48
CA GLY A 417 3.52 -3.18 21.26
C GLY A 417 2.42 -2.40 20.53
N THR A 418 1.88 -2.95 19.45
CA THR A 418 0.75 -2.34 18.73
C THR A 418 -0.55 -2.79 19.38
N LEU A 419 -1.26 -1.85 19.99
CA LEU A 419 -2.62 -2.08 20.48
C LEU A 419 -3.55 -2.46 19.33
N MET A 420 -4.52 -3.34 19.58
CA MET A 420 -5.39 -3.90 18.55
C MET A 420 -6.12 -2.84 17.71
N ASN A 421 -6.63 -1.79 18.34
CA ASN A 421 -7.30 -0.69 17.63
C ASN A 421 -6.34 0.03 16.65
N SER A 422 -5.11 0.29 17.09
CA SER A 422 -4.08 0.86 16.21
C SER A 422 -3.69 -0.09 15.10
N PHE A 423 -3.60 -1.40 15.39
CA PHE A 423 -3.31 -2.40 14.37
C PHE A 423 -4.40 -2.42 13.30
N LEU A 424 -5.67 -2.51 13.70
CA LEU A 424 -6.82 -2.45 12.79
C LEU A 424 -6.82 -1.20 11.92
N PHE A 425 -6.53 -0.04 12.51
CA PHE A 425 -6.46 1.22 11.77
C PHE A 425 -5.36 1.19 10.69
N ASN A 426 -4.15 0.74 11.04
CA ASN A 426 -3.04 0.64 10.06
C ASN A 426 -3.36 -0.39 8.98
N VAL A 427 -3.96 -1.54 9.32
CA VAL A 427 -4.39 -2.54 8.34
C VAL A 427 -5.41 -1.98 7.37
N GLY A 428 -6.35 -1.16 7.85
CA GLY A 428 -7.30 -0.45 6.99
C GLY A 428 -6.62 0.51 6.01
N LEU A 429 -5.57 1.21 6.44
CA LEU A 429 -4.77 2.05 5.55
C LEU A 429 -3.96 1.24 4.54
N ILE A 430 -3.36 0.12 4.95
CA ILE A 430 -2.63 -0.79 4.07
C ILE A 430 -3.54 -1.35 2.98
N LEU A 431 -4.76 -1.76 3.34
CA LEU A 431 -5.77 -2.23 2.39
C LEU A 431 -6.14 -1.14 1.37
N LEU A 432 -6.48 0.06 1.84
CA LEU A 432 -6.76 1.21 0.97
C LEU A 432 -5.59 1.53 0.01
N CYS A 433 -4.35 1.50 0.53
CA CYS A 433 -3.17 1.71 -0.29
C CYS A 433 -2.94 0.56 -1.26
N SER A 434 -3.27 -0.69 -0.90
CA SER A 434 -3.03 -1.87 -1.73
C SER A 434 -3.73 -1.76 -3.09
N ILE A 435 -4.97 -1.26 -3.14
CA ILE A 435 -5.69 -1.05 -4.42
C ILE A 435 -4.92 -0.08 -5.32
N SER A 436 -4.42 1.02 -4.75
CA SER A 436 -3.65 2.01 -5.51
C SER A 436 -2.26 1.52 -5.89
N VAL A 437 -1.62 0.68 -5.07
CA VAL A 437 -0.37 -0.01 -5.43
C VAL A 437 -0.61 -0.90 -6.65
N ILE A 438 -1.72 -1.64 -6.68
CA ILE A 438 -2.06 -2.51 -7.81
C ILE A 438 -2.27 -1.69 -9.08
N GLN A 439 -3.06 -0.62 -8.99
CA GLN A 439 -3.31 0.30 -10.12
C GLN A 439 -2.00 0.91 -10.62
N PHE A 440 -1.14 1.34 -9.70
CA PHE A 440 0.16 1.92 -10.02
C PHE A 440 1.08 0.91 -10.69
N CYS A 441 1.19 -0.31 -10.17
CA CYS A 441 1.99 -1.38 -10.80
C CYS A 441 1.43 -1.77 -12.17
N ALA A 442 0.10 -1.90 -12.33
CA ALA A 442 -0.52 -2.20 -13.61
C ALA A 442 -0.24 -1.12 -14.67
N THR A 443 -0.14 0.15 -14.24
CA THR A 443 0.19 1.29 -15.11
C THR A 443 1.69 1.37 -15.39
N ALA A 444 2.52 1.28 -14.34
CA ALA A 444 3.98 1.32 -14.42
C ALA A 444 4.56 0.17 -15.25
N PHE A 445 3.91 -0.98 -15.22
CA PHE A 445 4.33 -2.16 -15.95
C PHE A 445 3.37 -2.53 -17.09
N ALA A 446 2.68 -1.54 -17.68
CA ALA A 446 1.68 -1.77 -18.72
C ALA A 446 2.20 -2.48 -19.97
N TYR A 447 3.49 -2.34 -20.30
CA TYR A 447 4.13 -3.08 -21.40
C TYR A 447 4.36 -4.55 -21.04
N TYR A 448 4.83 -4.84 -19.82
CA TYR A 448 5.07 -6.21 -19.37
C TYR A 448 3.77 -6.95 -19.04
N ALA A 449 2.87 -6.30 -18.31
CA ALA A 449 1.56 -6.80 -17.90
C ALA A 449 0.47 -6.56 -18.97
N GLN A 450 0.86 -6.48 -20.25
CA GLN A 450 -0.08 -6.19 -21.33
C GLN A 450 -1.18 -7.27 -21.43
N ALA A 451 -2.43 -6.87 -21.67
CA ALA A 451 -3.57 -7.77 -21.83
C ALA A 451 -3.82 -8.68 -20.61
N THR A 452 -3.55 -8.16 -19.42
CA THR A 452 -3.98 -8.74 -18.14
C THR A 452 -5.34 -8.17 -17.74
N ALA A 453 -6.09 -8.90 -16.91
CA ALA A 453 -7.38 -8.42 -16.43
C ALA A 453 -7.23 -7.14 -15.58
N ALA A 454 -6.15 -7.03 -14.80
CA ALA A 454 -5.83 -5.82 -14.05
C ALA A 454 -5.71 -4.59 -14.95
N GLN A 455 -4.97 -4.69 -16.07
CA GLN A 455 -4.80 -3.58 -17.00
C GLN A 455 -6.12 -3.17 -17.66
N GLU A 456 -6.98 -4.12 -18.02
CA GLU A 456 -8.29 -3.81 -18.60
C GLU A 456 -9.17 -2.99 -17.64
N ILE A 457 -9.20 -3.38 -16.35
CA ILE A 457 -10.00 -2.73 -15.31
C ILE A 457 -9.47 -1.32 -14.98
N PHE A 458 -8.17 -1.21 -14.73
CA PHE A 458 -7.56 0.04 -14.28
C PHE A 458 -7.21 1.01 -15.42
N GLY A 459 -6.86 0.50 -16.59
CA GLY A 459 -6.40 1.33 -17.71
C GLY A 459 -7.52 2.16 -18.31
N HIS A 460 -8.63 1.53 -18.69
CA HIS A 460 -9.64 2.19 -19.52
C HIS A 460 -10.71 2.95 -18.73
N THR A 461 -11.24 2.35 -17.66
CA THR A 461 -12.39 2.91 -16.93
C THR A 461 -11.97 4.07 -16.04
N LEU A 462 -10.85 3.93 -15.33
CA LEU A 462 -10.38 4.87 -14.33
C LEU A 462 -9.82 6.16 -14.92
N GLN A 463 -9.03 6.03 -15.99
CA GLN A 463 -8.45 7.19 -16.69
C GLN A 463 -9.50 8.02 -17.45
N SER A 464 -10.72 7.50 -17.62
CA SER A 464 -11.78 8.14 -18.39
C SER A 464 -12.86 8.78 -17.50
N LEU A 465 -12.78 8.64 -16.17
CA LEU A 465 -13.76 9.23 -15.25
C LEU A 465 -13.80 10.76 -15.33
N ARG A 466 -15.00 11.32 -15.43
CA ARG A 466 -15.20 12.76 -15.57
C ARG A 466 -14.64 13.49 -14.34
N GLY A 467 -13.92 14.59 -14.58
CA GLY A 467 -13.22 15.37 -13.55
C GLY A 467 -11.92 14.73 -13.05
N ILE A 468 -11.94 13.43 -12.76
CA ILE A 468 -10.80 12.69 -12.19
C ILE A 468 -9.73 12.38 -13.24
N LYS A 469 -10.11 12.20 -14.51
CA LYS A 469 -9.18 11.88 -15.61
C LYS A 469 -7.94 12.77 -15.67
N TYR A 470 -8.05 14.03 -15.25
CA TYR A 470 -6.95 14.98 -15.26
C TYR A 470 -5.85 14.63 -14.23
N LEU A 471 -6.20 14.04 -13.08
CA LEU A 471 -5.21 13.62 -12.08
C LEU A 471 -4.28 12.54 -12.62
N TYR A 472 -4.83 11.58 -13.37
CA TYR A 472 -4.08 10.51 -14.02
C TYR A 472 -3.40 10.98 -15.30
N LYS A 473 -4.09 11.78 -16.13
CA LYS A 473 -3.53 12.33 -17.38
C LYS A 473 -2.29 13.18 -17.16
N TYR A 474 -2.26 13.98 -16.09
CA TYR A 474 -1.11 14.82 -15.74
C TYR A 474 -0.14 14.15 -14.77
N ASN A 475 -0.29 12.85 -14.52
CA ASN A 475 0.58 12.06 -13.64
C ASN A 475 0.81 12.71 -12.26
N VAL A 476 -0.22 13.36 -11.70
CA VAL A 476 -0.12 14.18 -10.49
C VAL A 476 0.39 13.34 -9.31
N PHE A 477 -0.12 12.12 -9.17
CA PHE A 477 0.26 11.19 -8.10
C PHE A 477 1.71 10.72 -8.23
N GLN A 478 2.19 10.52 -9.45
CA GLN A 478 3.55 10.07 -9.75
C GLN A 478 4.57 11.19 -9.50
N TYR A 479 4.26 12.43 -9.91
CA TYR A 479 5.07 13.59 -9.56
C TYR A 479 5.13 13.79 -8.04
N GLY A 480 3.99 13.72 -7.35
CA GLY A 480 3.94 13.80 -5.90
C GLY A 480 4.76 12.70 -5.21
N PHE A 481 4.69 11.48 -5.73
CA PHE A 481 5.43 10.32 -5.19
C PHE A 481 6.94 10.56 -5.28
N VAL A 482 7.43 10.96 -6.45
CA VAL A 482 8.86 11.24 -6.67
C VAL A 482 9.32 12.44 -5.84
N ALA A 483 8.52 13.51 -5.75
CA ALA A 483 8.84 14.68 -4.94
C ALA A 483 9.01 14.33 -3.45
N LEU A 484 8.10 13.52 -2.90
CA LEU A 484 8.18 13.07 -1.51
C LEU A 484 9.34 12.10 -1.27
N ALA A 485 9.66 11.24 -2.24
CA ALA A 485 10.84 10.38 -2.18
C ALA A 485 12.13 11.20 -2.12
N ILE A 486 12.27 12.21 -2.98
CA ILE A 486 13.42 13.12 -3.01
C ILE A 486 13.50 13.93 -1.70
N LEU A 487 12.40 14.49 -1.22
CA LEU A 487 12.38 15.24 0.03
C LEU A 487 12.78 14.38 1.23
N THR A 488 12.32 13.13 1.26
CA THR A 488 12.69 12.17 2.31
C THR A 488 14.16 11.77 2.21
N LEU A 489 14.69 11.58 1.01
CA LEU A 489 16.13 11.36 0.77
C LEU A 489 16.97 12.52 1.32
N PHE A 490 16.58 13.77 1.04
CA PHE A 490 17.26 14.96 1.58
C PHE A 490 17.19 15.02 3.11
N TYR A 491 16.03 14.72 3.70
CA TYR A 491 15.88 14.66 5.15
C TYR A 491 16.84 13.66 5.78
N TYR A 492 16.99 12.47 5.19
CA TYR A 492 17.95 11.47 5.66
C TYR A 492 19.41 11.86 5.36
N ALA A 493 19.70 12.54 4.26
CA ALA A 493 21.05 13.05 4.00
C ALA A 493 21.50 14.06 5.07
N ILE A 494 20.60 14.96 5.49
CA ILE A 494 20.91 16.03 6.46
C ILE A 494 20.86 15.51 7.91
N PHE A 495 19.84 14.74 8.27
CA PHE A 495 19.56 14.34 9.66
C PHE A 495 19.82 12.86 9.95
N GLY A 496 20.02 12.02 8.92
CA GLY A 496 20.27 10.58 9.05
C GLY A 496 21.52 10.24 9.86
N TRP A 497 22.52 11.12 9.89
CA TRP A 497 23.77 10.89 10.61
C TRP A 497 23.68 11.21 12.11
N ARG A 498 22.75 12.08 12.51
CA ARG A 498 22.64 12.52 13.89
C ARG A 498 22.16 11.35 14.76
N LYS A 499 23.01 10.88 15.68
CA LYS A 499 22.54 10.04 16.79
C LYS A 499 21.54 10.86 17.61
N ARG A 500 20.37 10.28 17.91
CA ARG A 500 19.42 10.90 18.83
C ARG A 500 20.12 11.04 20.18
N LYS A 501 20.17 12.27 20.71
CA LYS A 501 20.58 12.50 22.11
C LYS A 501 19.36 12.16 22.97
N PRO A 502 19.51 11.42 24.08
CA PRO A 502 18.41 11.21 25.03
C PRO A 502 17.92 12.59 25.50
N THR A 503 16.67 12.94 25.21
CA THR A 503 16.09 14.23 25.58
C THR A 503 15.94 14.29 27.10
N GLY A 504 16.66 15.22 27.73
CA GLY A 504 16.52 15.51 29.15
C GLY A 504 15.55 16.67 29.36
N ARG A 505 14.51 16.44 30.16
CA ARG A 505 13.53 17.38 30.74
C ARG A 505 12.20 17.56 30.00
N PHE A 506 11.14 17.22 30.73
CA PHE A 506 9.77 17.66 30.52
C PHE A 506 9.57 19.02 31.22
N GLN A 507 9.14 20.04 30.48
CA GLN A 507 8.61 21.28 31.07
C GLN A 507 7.13 21.37 30.72
N LEU A 508 6.26 21.20 31.71
CA LEU A 508 4.88 21.63 31.57
C LEU A 508 4.89 23.15 31.49
N SER A 509 4.36 23.69 30.40
CA SER A 509 3.86 25.07 30.43
C SER A 509 2.71 25.09 31.45
N ASN A 510 2.90 25.84 32.54
CA ASN A 510 1.85 26.07 33.53
C ASN A 510 0.54 26.56 32.92
#